data_AF-A0A4V1IWF1-F1
#
_entry.id   AF-A0A4V1IWF1-F1
#
_cell.length_a   1.000
_cell.length_b   1.000
_cell.length_c   1.000
_cell.angle_alpha   90.00
_cell.angle_beta   90.00
_cell.angle_gamma   90.00
#
_symmetry.space_group_name_H-M   'P 1'
#
loop_
_entity.id
_entity.type
_entity.pdbx_description
1 polymer ?
#
loop_
_entity_poly.entity_id
_entity_poly.type
_entity_poly.pdbx_seq_one_letter_code
_entity_poly.pdbx_strand_id
1 'polypeptide(L)'
;VIFCPADNLNTDGIYPGKYTYKDDLGKEEMARVVMENYDVDFANIVREGDILVAGFNFGTGSSREQAATALLHAGIRCVIAGSFSETYKRNAVNNALVCIEAPEMVRTLSAKYGREQLTVRTGVEATVDFARRSVSSEGAQWPCSGVGRAAQDVIAAGGLESWVRRRL
;
A
#
# COMPACT_ATOMS: atom_id res chain seq x y z
N VAL A 1 -12.19 1.63 -0.77
CA VAL A 1 -10.99 2.37 -0.30
C VAL A 1 -10.92 2.36 1.22
N ILE A 2 -9.77 2.00 1.76
CA ILE A 2 -9.40 2.21 3.17
C ILE A 2 -8.49 3.43 3.22
N PHE A 3 -8.83 4.43 4.04
CA PHE A 3 -8.05 5.66 4.16
C PHE A 3 -7.37 5.74 5.52
N CYS A 4 -6.04 5.91 5.51
CA CYS A 4 -5.20 6.06 6.68
C CYS A 4 -4.49 7.43 6.60
N PRO A 5 -4.96 8.47 7.31
CA PRO A 5 -4.54 9.85 7.06
C PRO A 5 -3.15 10.21 7.62
N ALA A 6 -2.46 9.26 8.24
CA ALA A 6 -1.19 9.51 8.88
C ALA A 6 -0.06 9.72 7.86
N ASP A 7 0.71 10.78 8.09
CA ASP A 7 1.96 11.05 7.40
C ASP A 7 3.11 10.31 8.10
N ASN A 8 4.18 10.01 7.35
CA ASN A 8 5.39 9.34 7.84
C ASN A 8 5.12 7.94 8.43
N LEU A 9 4.07 7.26 7.95
CA LEU A 9 3.78 5.90 8.36
C LEU A 9 4.91 4.97 7.91
N ASN A 10 5.78 4.62 8.85
CA ASN A 10 7.00 3.89 8.61
C ASN A 10 6.74 2.38 8.50
N THR A 11 7.74 1.61 8.10
CA THR A 11 7.62 0.16 7.96
C THR A 11 7.28 -0.55 9.27
N ASP A 12 7.54 0.04 10.43
CA ASP A 12 7.21 -0.56 11.75
C ASP A 12 5.73 -0.39 12.07
N GLY A 13 5.18 0.77 11.72
CA GLY A 13 3.74 0.99 11.72
C GLY A 13 3.00 0.03 10.79
N ILE A 14 3.57 -0.30 9.63
CA ILE A 14 2.97 -1.23 8.65
C ILE A 14 3.10 -2.70 9.07
N TYR A 15 4.25 -3.11 9.60
CA TYR A 15 4.49 -4.47 10.07
C TYR A 15 5.39 -4.43 11.29
N PRO A 16 4.94 -4.85 12.49
CA PRO A 16 5.74 -4.66 13.70
C PRO A 16 7.09 -5.41 13.67
N GLY A 17 8.16 -4.74 14.07
CA GLY A 17 9.52 -5.28 14.08
C GLY A 17 9.67 -6.61 14.82
N LYS A 18 8.86 -6.84 15.87
CA LYS A 18 8.83 -8.08 16.67
C LYS A 18 8.50 -9.36 15.88
N TYR A 19 7.97 -9.24 14.67
CA TYR A 19 7.66 -10.37 13.78
C TYR A 19 8.64 -10.51 12.60
N THR A 20 9.64 -9.62 12.46
CA THR A 20 10.49 -9.55 11.24
C THR A 20 11.37 -10.78 11.06
N TYR A 21 11.89 -11.35 12.15
CA TYR A 21 12.82 -12.48 12.14
C TYR A 21 12.18 -13.80 12.54
N LYS A 22 10.86 -13.90 12.38
CA LYS A 22 10.09 -15.13 12.59
C LYS A 22 9.83 -15.76 11.22
N ASP A 23 10.76 -16.61 10.79
CA ASP A 23 10.74 -17.19 9.43
C ASP A 23 9.60 -18.22 9.25
N ASP A 24 9.00 -18.69 10.34
CA ASP A 24 7.88 -19.62 10.39
C ASP A 24 6.51 -18.92 10.36
N LEU A 25 6.45 -17.58 10.37
CA LEU A 25 5.20 -16.84 10.36
C LEU A 25 4.46 -17.04 9.02
N GLY A 26 3.30 -17.68 9.09
CA GLY A 26 2.47 -17.94 7.91
C GLY A 26 1.82 -16.67 7.34
N LYS A 27 1.37 -16.74 6.08
CA LYS A 27 0.69 -15.62 5.39
C LYS A 27 -0.50 -15.08 6.18
N GLU A 28 -1.32 -15.95 6.75
CA GLU A 28 -2.49 -15.58 7.54
C GLU A 28 -2.10 -14.82 8.81
N GLU A 29 -1.01 -15.21 9.46
CA GLU A 29 -0.54 -14.57 10.68
C GLU A 29 0.11 -13.21 10.36
N MET A 30 0.86 -13.11 9.25
CA MET A 30 1.33 -11.82 8.72
C MET A 30 0.16 -10.86 8.43
N ALA A 31 -0.93 -11.37 7.84
CA ALA A 31 -2.12 -10.57 7.57
C ALA A 31 -2.84 -10.12 8.85
N ARG A 32 -2.82 -10.93 9.91
CA ARG A 32 -3.43 -10.57 11.22
C ARG A 32 -2.69 -9.46 11.94
N VAL A 33 -1.38 -9.37 11.77
CA VAL A 33 -0.52 -8.38 12.46
C VAL A 33 -0.20 -7.17 11.59
N VAL A 34 -0.75 -7.11 10.37
CA VAL A 34 -0.56 -5.97 9.47
C VAL A 34 -1.11 -4.72 10.13
N MET A 35 -0.32 -3.66 10.10
CA MET A 35 -0.66 -2.35 10.62
C MET A 35 -0.95 -2.30 12.14
N GLU A 36 -0.64 -3.35 12.91
CA GLU A 36 -0.93 -3.44 14.35
C GLU A 36 -0.32 -2.28 15.16
N ASN A 37 0.89 -1.84 14.81
CA ASN A 37 1.56 -0.70 15.47
C ASN A 37 0.99 0.66 15.05
N TYR A 38 0.19 0.72 13.99
CA TYR A 38 -0.53 1.91 13.58
C TYR A 38 -1.94 1.93 14.15
N ASP A 39 -2.71 0.88 13.89
CA ASP A 39 -4.11 0.71 14.30
C ASP A 39 -4.39 -0.79 14.47
N VAL A 40 -4.64 -1.20 15.72
CA VAL A 40 -4.90 -2.60 16.10
C VAL A 40 -6.13 -3.19 15.42
N ASP A 41 -7.08 -2.35 14.99
CA ASP A 41 -8.30 -2.79 14.32
C ASP A 41 -8.15 -2.89 12.80
N PHE A 42 -7.04 -2.40 12.22
CA PHE A 42 -6.85 -2.36 10.76
C PHE A 42 -7.07 -3.71 10.08
N ALA A 43 -6.50 -4.78 10.65
CA ALA A 43 -6.61 -6.13 10.10
C ALA A 43 -8.05 -6.66 10.09
N ASN A 44 -8.90 -6.18 11.01
CA ASN A 44 -10.34 -6.51 11.04
C ASN A 44 -11.16 -5.64 10.08
N ILE A 45 -10.65 -4.46 9.75
CA ILE A 45 -11.33 -3.51 8.87
C ILE A 45 -11.11 -3.90 7.41
N VAL A 46 -9.88 -4.21 7.00
CA VAL A 46 -9.48 -4.44 5.59
C VAL A 46 -10.11 -5.70 4.99
N ARG A 47 -10.37 -5.69 3.68
CA ARG A 47 -10.90 -6.82 2.90
C ARG A 47 -10.13 -7.00 1.60
N GLU A 48 -10.16 -8.22 1.05
CA GLU A 48 -9.58 -8.52 -0.28
C GLU A 48 -10.12 -7.55 -1.33
N GLY A 49 -9.21 -6.95 -2.10
CA GLY A 49 -9.54 -6.00 -3.17
C GLY A 49 -9.63 -4.54 -2.72
N ASP A 50 -9.51 -4.23 -1.41
CA ASP A 50 -9.41 -2.85 -0.98
C ASP A 50 -8.14 -2.16 -1.50
N ILE A 51 -8.29 -0.89 -1.84
CA ILE A 51 -7.18 0.03 -2.09
C ILE A 51 -6.89 0.78 -0.81
N LEU A 52 -5.64 0.73 -0.34
CA LEU A 52 -5.16 1.55 0.77
C LEU A 52 -4.80 2.93 0.24
N VAL A 53 -5.34 3.98 0.84
CA VAL A 53 -4.92 5.36 0.60
C VAL A 53 -4.30 5.90 1.87
N ALA A 54 -3.04 6.33 1.79
CA ALA A 54 -2.26 6.79 2.94
C ALA A 54 -1.81 8.26 2.79
N GLY A 55 -1.30 8.83 3.89
CA GLY A 55 -0.72 10.17 3.90
C GLY A 55 0.59 10.29 3.10
N PHE A 56 1.39 11.28 3.44
CA PHE A 56 2.68 11.56 2.82
C PHE A 56 3.82 10.74 3.44
N ASN A 57 4.87 10.47 2.68
CA ASN A 57 6.08 9.78 3.12
C ASN A 57 5.83 8.35 3.66
N PHE A 58 4.98 7.59 2.98
CA PHE A 58 4.62 6.22 3.35
C PHE A 58 5.79 5.24 3.17
N GLY A 59 5.91 4.30 4.10
CA GLY A 59 6.91 3.23 4.07
C GLY A 59 8.33 3.70 4.42
N THR A 60 8.49 4.82 5.12
CA THR A 60 9.81 5.27 5.59
C THR A 60 10.44 4.31 6.62
N GLY A 61 11.70 4.53 6.97
CA GLY A 61 12.43 3.73 7.96
C GLY A 61 13.19 2.55 7.35
N SER A 62 13.16 1.42 8.04
CA SER A 62 13.95 0.24 7.68
C SER A 62 13.45 -0.48 6.42
N SER A 63 14.38 -1.12 5.69
CA SER A 63 14.12 -1.84 4.43
C SER A 63 13.48 -3.22 4.65
N ARG A 64 12.39 -3.29 5.42
CA ARG A 64 11.65 -4.54 5.65
C ARG A 64 10.71 -4.83 4.50
N GLU A 65 10.97 -5.90 3.76
CA GLU A 65 10.10 -6.36 2.66
C GLU A 65 8.77 -6.91 3.19
N GLN A 66 8.75 -7.41 4.43
CA GLN A 66 7.56 -7.93 5.12
C GLN A 66 6.44 -6.89 5.21
N ALA A 67 6.77 -5.59 5.24
CA ALA A 67 5.78 -4.52 5.23
C ALA A 67 4.95 -4.49 3.92
N ALA A 68 5.53 -4.88 2.78
CA ALA A 68 4.79 -5.00 1.52
C ALA A 68 4.00 -6.32 1.45
N THR A 69 4.62 -7.44 1.87
CA THR A 69 3.96 -8.75 1.81
C THR A 69 2.81 -8.88 2.80
N ALA A 70 2.89 -8.27 3.98
CA ALA A 70 1.78 -8.26 4.94
C ALA A 70 0.53 -7.57 4.37
N LEU A 71 0.69 -6.43 3.67
CA LEU A 71 -0.43 -5.77 2.97
C LEU A 71 -1.00 -6.67 1.86
N LEU A 72 -0.15 -7.33 1.08
CA LEU A 72 -0.58 -8.28 0.05
C LEU A 72 -1.35 -9.47 0.62
N HIS A 73 -0.92 -9.98 1.78
CA HIS A 73 -1.58 -11.09 2.48
C HIS A 73 -2.90 -10.66 3.14
N ALA A 74 -3.02 -9.39 3.52
CA ALA A 74 -4.27 -8.77 3.93
C ALA A 74 -5.22 -8.42 2.77
N GLY A 75 -4.82 -8.73 1.53
CA GLY A 75 -5.64 -8.56 0.34
C GLY A 75 -5.56 -7.19 -0.33
N ILE A 76 -4.62 -6.34 0.09
CA ILE A 76 -4.33 -5.05 -0.56
C ILE A 76 -3.38 -5.28 -1.72
N ARG A 77 -3.80 -4.91 -2.93
CA ARG A 77 -2.96 -4.98 -4.15
C ARG A 77 -2.41 -3.63 -4.59
N CYS A 78 -2.98 -2.54 -4.07
CA CYS A 78 -2.62 -1.17 -4.45
C CYS A 78 -2.62 -0.26 -3.23
N VAL A 79 -1.52 0.47 -3.06
CA VAL A 79 -1.37 1.57 -2.11
C VAL A 79 -1.26 2.86 -2.89
N ILE A 80 -2.13 3.82 -2.59
CA ILE A 80 -2.05 5.19 -3.06
C ILE A 80 -1.56 6.05 -1.89
N ALA A 81 -0.57 6.91 -2.08
CA ALA A 81 -0.09 7.79 -1.02
C ALA A 81 0.21 9.19 -1.56
N GLY A 82 0.44 10.14 -0.65
CA GLY A 82 0.88 11.48 -1.03
C GLY A 82 2.31 11.46 -1.59
N SER A 83 3.14 10.59 -1.00
CA SER A 83 4.48 10.25 -1.47
C SER A 83 4.96 8.97 -0.76
N PHE A 84 5.99 8.31 -1.31
CA PHE A 84 6.60 7.13 -0.70
C PHE A 84 8.10 7.32 -0.43
N SER A 85 8.62 6.55 0.51
CA SER A 85 10.05 6.24 0.57
C SER A 85 10.48 5.43 -0.68
N GLU A 86 11.61 5.80 -1.29
CA GLU A 86 12.17 5.07 -2.45
C GLU A 86 12.50 3.61 -2.12
N THR A 87 13.01 3.36 -0.91
CA THR A 87 13.28 2.00 -0.41
C THR A 87 12.01 1.16 -0.38
N TYR A 88 10.89 1.75 0.07
CA TYR A 88 9.61 1.05 0.12
C TYR A 88 9.08 0.76 -1.27
N LYS A 89 9.13 1.73 -2.20
CA LYS A 89 8.68 1.52 -3.59
C LYS A 89 9.39 0.34 -4.25
N ARG A 90 10.71 0.21 -4.05
CA ARG A 90 11.48 -0.93 -4.57
C ARG A 90 10.98 -2.26 -3.99
N ASN A 91 10.82 -2.33 -2.66
CA ASN A 91 10.35 -3.55 -1.99
C ASN A 91 8.92 -3.91 -2.40
N ALA A 92 8.05 -2.92 -2.58
CA ALA A 92 6.69 -3.12 -3.06
C ALA A 92 6.67 -3.74 -4.47
N VAL A 93 7.43 -3.16 -5.41
CA VAL A 93 7.56 -3.69 -6.78
C VAL A 93 8.11 -5.12 -6.78
N ASN A 94 9.15 -5.40 -5.97
CA ASN A 94 9.70 -6.76 -5.85
C ASN A 94 8.64 -7.80 -5.49
N ASN A 95 7.66 -7.41 -4.67
CA ASN A 95 6.59 -8.27 -4.17
C ASN A 95 5.28 -8.15 -4.96
N ALA A 96 5.24 -7.38 -6.06
CA ALA A 96 4.04 -7.06 -6.84
C ALA A 96 2.94 -6.26 -6.11
N LEU A 97 3.31 -5.47 -5.10
CA LEU A 97 2.44 -4.44 -4.54
C LEU A 97 2.54 -3.16 -5.38
N VAL A 98 1.40 -2.66 -5.87
CA VAL A 98 1.36 -1.42 -6.65
C VAL A 98 1.43 -0.21 -5.72
N CYS A 99 2.33 0.73 -6.00
CA CYS A 99 2.40 2.03 -5.31
C CYS A 99 2.12 3.18 -6.28
N ILE A 100 1.20 4.08 -5.93
CA ILE A 100 0.80 5.24 -6.75
C ILE A 100 0.84 6.50 -5.90
N GLU A 101 1.59 7.51 -6.33
CA GLU A 101 1.59 8.83 -5.70
C GLU A 101 0.46 9.68 -6.29
N ALA A 102 -0.51 10.07 -5.47
CA ALA A 102 -1.64 10.91 -5.86
C ALA A 102 -1.90 11.98 -4.77
N PRO A 103 -1.03 12.99 -4.64
CA PRO A 103 -1.05 13.92 -3.51
C PRO A 103 -2.33 14.76 -3.42
N GLU A 104 -2.98 15.05 -4.55
CA GLU A 104 -4.25 15.79 -4.57
C GLU A 104 -5.41 14.95 -4.03
N MET A 105 -5.51 13.68 -4.44
CA MET A 105 -6.51 12.74 -3.89
C MET A 105 -6.35 12.60 -2.38
N VAL A 106 -5.10 12.45 -1.89
CA VAL A 106 -4.82 12.35 -0.45
C VAL A 106 -5.25 13.61 0.28
N ARG A 107 -4.93 14.80 -0.23
CA ARG A 107 -5.40 16.06 0.36
C ARG A 107 -6.93 16.15 0.40
N THR A 108 -7.62 15.72 -0.65
CA THR A 108 -9.09 15.70 -0.69
C THR A 108 -9.66 14.77 0.38
N LEU A 109 -9.13 13.55 0.52
CA LEU A 109 -9.60 12.61 1.54
C LEU A 109 -9.25 13.09 2.96
N SER A 110 -8.07 13.67 3.18
CA SER A 110 -7.71 14.28 4.47
C SER A 110 -8.67 15.41 4.86
N ALA A 111 -9.08 16.25 3.91
CA ALA A 111 -10.04 17.31 4.16
C ALA A 111 -11.45 16.77 4.47
N LYS A 112 -11.85 15.66 3.85
CA LYS A 112 -13.18 15.03 4.02
C LYS A 112 -13.30 14.23 5.32
N TYR A 113 -12.28 13.44 5.67
CA TYR A 113 -12.32 12.48 6.78
C TYR A 113 -11.52 12.90 8.01
N GLY A 114 -10.69 13.94 7.91
CA GLY A 114 -9.87 14.43 9.02
C GLY A 114 -8.76 13.45 9.42
N ARG A 115 -8.33 13.55 10.69
CA ARG A 115 -7.25 12.73 11.29
C ARG A 115 -7.62 12.09 12.63
N GLU A 116 -8.89 12.16 13.04
CA GLU A 116 -9.33 11.65 14.34
C GLU A 116 -9.37 10.12 14.36
N GLN A 117 -9.79 9.50 13.26
CA GLN A 117 -9.75 8.05 13.06
C GLN A 117 -8.47 7.66 12.33
N LEU A 118 -7.82 6.60 12.81
CA LEU A 118 -6.61 6.05 12.22
C LEU A 118 -6.93 5.31 10.92
N THR A 119 -7.97 4.48 10.91
CA THR A 119 -8.41 3.77 9.71
C THR A 119 -9.85 4.08 9.39
N VAL A 120 -10.09 4.64 8.20
CA VAL A 120 -11.43 4.98 7.73
C VAL A 120 -11.83 4.09 6.57
N ARG A 121 -12.85 3.25 6.77
CA ARG A 121 -13.54 2.58 5.65
C ARG A 121 -14.50 3.59 4.99
N THR A 122 -13.99 4.23 3.95
CA THR A 122 -14.65 5.35 3.27
C THR A 122 -15.94 4.98 2.52
N GLY A 123 -16.09 3.71 2.12
CA GLY A 123 -17.17 3.28 1.21
C GLY A 123 -17.00 3.73 -0.24
N VAL A 124 -15.93 4.45 -0.58
CA VAL A 124 -15.70 4.96 -1.94
C VAL A 124 -14.90 3.97 -2.78
N GLU A 125 -15.20 3.94 -4.07
CA GLU A 125 -14.45 3.20 -5.09
C GLU A 125 -13.48 4.15 -5.79
N ALA A 126 -12.23 3.69 -5.96
CA ALA A 126 -11.21 4.42 -6.70
C ALA A 126 -10.74 3.59 -7.89
N THR A 127 -10.60 4.23 -9.05
CA THR A 127 -10.08 3.61 -10.27
C THR A 127 -8.76 4.26 -10.65
N VAL A 128 -7.72 3.45 -10.85
CA VAL A 128 -6.40 3.89 -11.32
C VAL A 128 -6.29 3.62 -12.82
N ASP A 129 -6.14 4.67 -13.62
CA ASP A 129 -5.82 4.58 -15.04
C ASP A 129 -4.31 4.77 -15.23
N PHE A 130 -3.60 3.67 -15.47
CA PHE A 130 -2.14 3.68 -15.66
C PHE A 130 -1.72 4.36 -16.97
N ALA A 131 -2.55 4.31 -18.01
CA ALA A 131 -2.24 4.90 -19.31
C ALA A 131 -2.37 6.43 -19.26
N ARG A 132 -3.44 6.92 -18.62
CA ARG A 132 -3.70 8.36 -18.43
C ARG A 132 -3.01 8.95 -17.20
N ARG A 133 -2.43 8.11 -16.34
CA ARG A 133 -1.79 8.49 -15.07
C ARG A 133 -2.72 9.31 -14.20
N SER A 134 -3.90 8.76 -13.97
CA SER A 134 -4.93 9.41 -13.17
C SER A 134 -5.62 8.44 -12.23
N VAL A 135 -6.01 8.93 -11.05
CA VAL A 135 -6.93 8.24 -10.16
C VAL A 135 -8.26 8.98 -10.18
N SER A 136 -9.37 8.24 -10.23
CA SER A 136 -10.72 8.81 -10.16
C SER A 136 -11.53 8.16 -9.04
N SER A 137 -12.36 8.95 -8.36
CA SER A 137 -13.26 8.52 -7.29
C SER A 137 -14.38 9.54 -7.14
N GLU A 138 -15.62 9.09 -6.90
CA GLU A 138 -16.78 9.98 -6.65
C GLU A 138 -16.97 11.12 -7.68
N GLY A 139 -16.66 10.86 -8.97
CA GLY A 139 -16.77 11.86 -10.04
C GLY A 139 -15.63 12.88 -10.11
N ALA A 140 -14.67 12.84 -9.18
CA ALA A 140 -13.44 13.60 -9.24
C ALA A 140 -12.31 12.77 -9.88
N GLN A 141 -11.33 13.47 -10.45
CA GLN A 141 -10.15 12.87 -11.07
C GLN A 141 -8.90 13.68 -10.69
N TRP A 142 -7.84 12.98 -10.32
CA TRP A 142 -6.56 13.56 -9.92
C TRP A 142 -5.41 12.96 -10.74
N PRO A 143 -4.38 13.75 -11.07
CA PRO A 143 -3.14 13.20 -11.62
C PRO A 143 -2.46 12.29 -10.59
N CYS A 144 -1.76 11.27 -11.08
CA CYS A 144 -0.94 10.41 -10.24
C CYS A 144 0.39 10.04 -10.90
N SER A 145 1.32 9.47 -10.13
CA SER A 145 2.54 8.90 -10.68
C SER A 145 2.20 7.75 -11.65
N GLY A 146 2.97 7.63 -12.72
CA GLY A 146 2.95 6.43 -13.55
C GLY A 146 3.74 5.29 -12.89
N VAL A 147 3.41 4.05 -13.25
CA VAL A 147 4.27 2.89 -12.98
C VAL A 147 5.13 2.65 -14.21
N GLY A 148 6.46 2.63 -14.08
CA GLY A 148 7.36 2.38 -15.22
C GLY A 148 7.14 1.00 -15.82
N ARG A 149 7.35 0.84 -17.13
CA ARG A 149 7.05 -0.43 -17.85
C ARG A 149 7.73 -1.65 -17.25
N ALA A 150 9.01 -1.53 -16.86
CA ALA A 150 9.73 -2.62 -16.20
C ALA A 150 9.08 -3.04 -14.87
N ALA A 151 8.63 -2.07 -14.07
CA ALA A 151 7.91 -2.36 -12.84
C ALA A 151 6.53 -2.97 -13.13
N GLN A 152 5.82 -2.52 -14.17
CA GLN A 152 4.57 -3.15 -14.61
C GLN A 152 4.77 -4.62 -15.00
N ASP A 153 5.83 -4.94 -15.76
CA ASP A 153 6.15 -6.33 -16.15
C ASP A 153 6.42 -7.21 -14.93
N VAL A 154 7.15 -6.69 -13.93
CA VAL A 154 7.43 -7.40 -12.67
C VAL A 154 6.14 -7.64 -11.88
N ILE A 155 5.31 -6.61 -11.72
CA ILE A 155 4.03 -6.71 -11.02
C ILE A 155 3.10 -7.70 -11.71
N ALA A 156 2.98 -7.63 -13.04
CA ALA A 156 2.16 -8.54 -13.84
C ALA A 156 2.65 -10.00 -13.79
N ALA A 157 3.95 -10.21 -13.54
CA ALA A 157 4.50 -11.54 -13.33
C ALA A 157 4.21 -12.09 -11.92
N GLY A 158 3.66 -11.29 -11.00
CA GLY A 158 3.45 -11.66 -9.60
C GLY A 158 4.69 -11.50 -8.74
N GLY A 159 5.60 -10.59 -9.11
CA GLY A 159 6.79 -10.23 -8.34
C GLY A 159 8.08 -10.56 -9.07
N LEU A 160 9.19 -10.04 -8.55
CA LEU A 160 10.50 -10.13 -9.20
C LEU A 160 10.98 -11.58 -9.31
N GLU A 161 10.77 -12.39 -8.27
CA GLU A 161 11.14 -13.80 -8.29
C GLU A 161 10.41 -14.55 -9.41
N SER A 162 9.08 -14.38 -9.48
CA SER A 162 8.25 -14.98 -10.53
C SER A 162 8.65 -14.48 -11.92
N TRP A 163 9.01 -13.21 -12.06
CA TRP A 163 9.49 -12.63 -13.31
C TRP A 163 10.81 -13.25 -13.78
N VAL A 164 11.77 -13.45 -12.87
CA VAL A 164 13.06 -14.11 -13.17
C VAL A 164 12.84 -15.58 -13.53
N ARG A 165 12.04 -16.33 -12.76
CA ARG A 165 11.75 -17.75 -13.02
C ARG A 165 11.13 -18.01 -14.39
N ARG A 166 10.37 -17.06 -14.95
CA ARG A 166 9.79 -17.17 -16.30
C ARG A 166 10.79 -16.95 -17.44
N ARG A 167 12.01 -16.48 -17.13
CA ARG A 167 13.04 -16.08 -18.10
C ARG A 167 14.31 -16.94 -18.04
N LEU A 168 14.38 -17.84 -17.07
CA LEU A 168 15.40 -18.90 -16.96
C LEU A 168 14.83 -20.19 -17.56
#